data_AF-A0A7V3UGM7-F1
#
_entry.id   AF-A0A7V3UGM7-F1
#
_cell.length_a   1.000
_cell.length_b   1.000
_cell.length_c   1.000
_cell.angle_alpha   90.00
_cell.angle_beta   90.00
_cell.angle_gamma   90.00
#
_symmetry.space_group_name_H-M   'P 1'
#
loop_
_entity.id
_entity.type
_entity.pdbx_description
1 polymer ?
#
loop_
_entity_poly.entity_id
_entity_poly.type
_entity_poly.pdbx_seq_one_letter_code
_entity_poly.pdbx_strand_id
1 'polypeptide(L)'
;MEWVILLKEPEDLHRLEEFADPKRALQEEPDEKDPLDPYRKLFYRQASRYLDRIPFTRVYFGNEFCQHLIPSLGKLKRVYGVCQKKGVSLSLLTPYVTDKGIQRLKPLFNFLRASAPEVEVVVNDWGVLRLLKRSYPGLRLVLGRLMNKMLRDPRVTGLYKQTAPEAVIKTLSEPAMGGPLYQQFLRGLDITALEFDVLLQGVDFSSLTDSGLAVSVYVPYGFVATGRVCMIGSMHLPKPKKFDVDIQCSLECQEYTTELRYVSPVSKVDQKYLQKGTTVFYTHSSDMLSSTLEDAFQGKIHRVVYQPELM
;
A
#
# COMPACT_ATOMS: atom_id res chain seq x y z
N MET A 1 6.32 8.33 15.18
CA MET A 1 5.97 7.21 14.28
C MET A 1 4.55 6.76 14.57
N GLU A 2 3.77 6.54 13.51
CA GLU A 2 2.39 6.05 13.52
C GLU A 2 2.35 4.60 13.02
N TRP A 3 1.60 3.73 13.69
CA TRP A 3 1.24 2.41 13.15
C TRP A 3 -0.17 2.44 12.61
N VAL A 4 -0.31 1.98 11.37
CA VAL A 4 -1.55 1.97 10.60
C VAL A 4 -1.86 0.56 10.12
N ILE A 5 -3.14 0.19 10.15
CA ILE A 5 -3.62 -1.11 9.68
C ILE A 5 -4.51 -0.89 8.47
N LEU A 6 -4.17 -1.57 7.37
CA LEU A 6 -4.94 -1.57 6.15
C LEU A 6 -5.99 -2.68 6.19
N LEU A 7 -7.27 -2.30 6.14
CA LEU A 7 -8.39 -3.21 6.14
C LEU A 7 -8.83 -3.53 4.71
N LYS A 8 -9.01 -4.82 4.44
CA LYS A 8 -9.53 -5.32 3.18
C LYS A 8 -11.04 -5.10 3.11
N GLU A 9 -11.78 -5.47 4.15
CA GLU A 9 -13.23 -5.34 4.22
C GLU A 9 -13.69 -4.69 5.55
N PRO A 10 -14.89 -4.08 5.60
CA PRO A 10 -15.44 -3.54 6.85
C PRO A 10 -15.58 -4.59 7.94
N GLU A 11 -15.78 -5.85 7.56
CA GLU A 11 -15.87 -6.97 8.49
C GLU A 11 -14.59 -7.09 9.31
N ASP A 12 -13.41 -6.84 8.74
CA ASP A 12 -12.11 -6.94 9.42
C ASP A 12 -11.93 -5.96 10.59
N LEU A 13 -12.85 -5.01 10.79
CA LEU A 13 -12.84 -4.09 11.93
C LEU A 13 -12.85 -4.79 13.30
N HIS A 14 -13.46 -5.99 13.40
CA HIS A 14 -13.45 -6.76 14.64
C HIS A 14 -12.06 -7.33 14.97
N ARG A 15 -11.19 -7.45 13.96
CA ARG A 15 -9.82 -7.97 14.07
C ARG A 15 -8.80 -6.86 14.29
N LEU A 16 -9.21 -5.60 14.41
CA LEU A 16 -8.26 -4.50 14.63
C LEU A 16 -7.40 -4.70 15.87
N GLU A 17 -7.99 -5.18 16.97
CA GLU A 17 -7.26 -5.43 18.22
C GLU A 17 -6.32 -6.64 18.10
N GLU A 18 -6.71 -7.65 17.32
CA GLU A 18 -5.85 -8.79 16.97
C GLU A 18 -4.65 -8.32 16.14
N PHE A 19 -4.90 -7.55 15.07
CA PHE A 19 -3.85 -7.01 14.21
C PHE A 19 -2.96 -5.98 14.91
N ALA A 20 -3.48 -5.30 15.93
CA ALA A 20 -2.73 -4.36 16.76
C ALA A 20 -1.94 -5.03 17.90
N ASP A 21 -2.03 -6.37 18.06
CA ASP A 21 -1.32 -7.13 19.11
C ASP A 21 -0.41 -8.22 18.51
N PRO A 22 0.87 -7.90 18.25
CA PRO A 22 1.86 -8.85 17.73
C PRO A 22 2.13 -10.01 18.68
N LYS A 23 2.09 -9.78 19.99
CA LYS A 23 2.42 -10.82 20.99
C LYS A 23 1.34 -11.89 20.96
N ARG A 24 0.08 -11.48 20.94
CA ARG A 24 -1.05 -12.37 20.73
C ARG A 24 -0.94 -13.11 19.40
N ALA A 25 -0.71 -12.37 18.31
CA ALA A 25 -0.60 -12.98 16.99
C ALA A 25 0.55 -13.99 16.88
N LEU A 26 1.61 -13.87 17.67
CA LEU A 26 2.72 -14.85 17.71
C LEU A 26 2.44 -16.08 18.57
N GLN A 27 1.45 -16.04 19.47
CA GLN A 27 1.06 -17.18 20.31
C GLN A 27 0.12 -18.15 19.58
N GLU A 28 -0.59 -17.68 18.56
CA GLU A 28 -1.46 -18.52 17.75
C GLU A 28 -0.63 -19.50 16.92
N GLU A 29 -1.10 -20.74 16.80
CA GLU A 29 -0.48 -21.73 15.93
C GLU A 29 -0.49 -21.25 14.47
N PRO A 30 0.53 -21.56 13.66
CA PRO A 30 0.52 -21.21 12.23
C PRO A 30 -0.69 -21.81 11.51
N ASP A 31 -1.40 -21.00 10.74
CA ASP A 31 -2.47 -21.51 9.87
C ASP A 31 -1.86 -21.96 8.54
N GLU A 32 -1.59 -23.26 8.42
CA GLU A 32 -1.02 -23.85 7.20
C GLU A 32 -1.91 -23.67 5.96
N LYS A 33 -3.20 -23.35 6.13
CA LYS A 33 -4.13 -23.12 5.02
C LYS A 33 -4.11 -21.68 4.54
N ASP A 34 -3.63 -20.74 5.35
CA ASP A 34 -3.53 -19.34 4.97
C ASP A 34 -2.14 -19.05 4.37
N PRO A 35 -2.04 -18.81 3.05
CA PRO A 35 -0.77 -18.55 2.40
C PRO A 35 -0.10 -17.25 2.86
N LEU A 36 -0.81 -16.35 3.55
CA LEU A 36 -0.30 -15.10 4.07
C LEU A 36 0.24 -15.20 5.50
N ASP A 37 -0.12 -16.24 6.24
CA ASP A 37 0.25 -16.39 7.65
C ASP A 37 1.77 -16.31 7.90
N PRO A 38 2.64 -16.99 7.11
CA PRO A 38 4.08 -16.91 7.31
C PRO A 38 4.64 -15.49 7.25
N TYR A 39 4.06 -14.63 6.40
CA TYR A 39 4.50 -13.24 6.23
C TYR A 39 3.98 -12.33 7.35
N ARG A 40 2.75 -12.56 7.82
CA ARG A 40 2.20 -11.88 9.02
C ARG A 40 3.03 -12.22 10.26
N LYS A 41 3.31 -13.51 10.50
CA LYS A 41 4.16 -13.96 11.62
C LYS A 41 5.58 -13.40 11.51
N LEU A 42 6.16 -13.34 10.29
CA LEU A 42 7.48 -12.71 10.09
C LEU A 42 7.45 -11.23 10.47
N PHE A 43 6.44 -10.47 10.04
CA PHE A 43 6.25 -9.08 10.45
C PHE A 43 6.15 -8.95 11.97
N TYR A 44 5.26 -9.71 12.63
CA TYR A 44 5.08 -9.61 14.07
C TYR A 44 6.34 -9.98 14.86
N ARG A 45 7.13 -10.96 14.41
CA ARG A 45 8.44 -11.28 15.03
C ARG A 45 9.38 -10.08 15.03
N GLN A 46 9.45 -9.33 13.93
CA GLN A 46 10.30 -8.14 13.87
C GLN A 46 9.69 -6.96 14.63
N ALA A 47 8.38 -6.76 14.48
CA ALA A 47 7.68 -5.61 15.01
C ALA A 47 7.47 -5.70 16.53
N SER A 48 7.39 -6.90 17.12
CA SER A 48 7.30 -7.11 18.57
C SER A 48 8.42 -6.45 19.38
N ARG A 49 9.59 -6.20 18.77
CA ARG A 49 10.72 -5.49 19.39
C ARG A 49 10.45 -4.00 19.60
N TYR A 50 9.52 -3.43 18.85
CA TYR A 50 9.27 -1.98 18.80
C TYR A 50 7.84 -1.63 19.22
N LEU A 51 6.85 -2.48 18.93
CA LEU A 51 5.42 -2.16 18.94
C LEU A 51 4.82 -1.85 20.32
N ASP A 52 5.43 -2.29 21.43
CA ASP A 52 5.04 -1.82 22.78
C ASP A 52 5.14 -0.28 22.91
N ARG A 53 5.83 0.38 21.97
CA ARG A 53 6.10 1.83 21.96
C ARG A 53 5.44 2.56 20.79
N ILE A 54 4.65 1.86 19.97
CA ILE A 54 4.07 2.42 18.74
C ILE A 54 2.55 2.30 18.81
N PRO A 55 1.83 3.41 19.01
CA PRO A 55 0.38 3.35 19.08
C PRO A 55 -0.20 3.08 17.68
N PHE A 56 -1.11 2.12 17.62
CA PHE A 56 -2.08 2.03 16.52
C PHE A 56 -3.04 3.21 16.62
N THR A 57 -3.11 4.05 15.57
CA THR A 57 -3.94 5.27 15.63
C THR A 57 -4.82 5.49 14.40
N ARG A 58 -4.68 4.66 13.36
CA ARG A 58 -5.38 4.88 12.10
C ARG A 58 -5.63 3.63 11.29
N VAL A 59 -6.78 3.63 10.65
CA VAL A 59 -7.22 2.62 9.67
C VAL A 59 -7.04 3.15 8.26
N TYR A 60 -6.54 2.31 7.37
CA TYR A 60 -6.63 2.49 5.93
C TYR A 60 -7.76 1.64 5.37
N PHE A 61 -8.58 2.21 4.50
CA PHE A 61 -9.72 1.50 3.89
C PHE A 61 -9.94 1.92 2.43
N GLY A 62 -10.36 0.98 1.59
CA GLY A 62 -10.46 1.15 0.14
C GLY A 62 -9.36 0.38 -0.57
N ASN A 63 -9.23 0.52 -1.89
CA ASN A 63 -8.27 -0.26 -2.68
C ASN A 63 -7.39 0.66 -3.53
N GLU A 64 -6.09 0.37 -3.61
CA GLU A 64 -5.10 1.16 -4.34
C GLU A 64 -5.00 0.77 -5.83
N PHE A 65 -5.43 -0.44 -6.20
CA PHE A 65 -5.06 -1.06 -7.47
C PHE A 65 -6.23 -1.23 -8.44
N CYS A 66 -7.46 -1.39 -7.94
CA CYS A 66 -8.58 -1.83 -8.76
C CYS A 66 -9.81 -0.94 -8.59
N GLN A 67 -10.24 -0.31 -9.70
CA GLN A 67 -11.47 0.48 -9.73
C GLN A 67 -12.73 -0.32 -9.39
N HIS A 68 -12.73 -1.64 -9.63
CA HIS A 68 -13.89 -2.49 -9.31
C HIS A 68 -14.06 -2.66 -7.80
N LEU A 69 -12.97 -2.56 -7.04
CA LEU A 69 -12.91 -2.66 -5.58
C LEU A 69 -13.03 -1.30 -4.87
N ILE A 70 -13.39 -0.23 -5.58
CA ILE A 70 -13.79 1.03 -4.93
C ILE A 70 -14.96 0.73 -3.98
N PRO A 71 -14.84 1.04 -2.67
CA PRO A 71 -15.88 0.70 -1.71
C PRO A 71 -17.16 1.47 -2.00
N SER A 72 -18.30 0.89 -1.62
CA SER A 72 -19.56 1.61 -1.66
C SER A 72 -19.59 2.71 -0.58
N LEU A 73 -20.42 3.73 -0.79
CA LEU A 73 -20.62 4.78 0.22
C LEU A 73 -21.10 4.22 1.56
N GLY A 74 -21.94 3.18 1.53
CA GLY A 74 -22.40 2.49 2.74
C GLY A 74 -21.25 1.83 3.51
N LYS A 75 -20.35 1.13 2.82
CA LYS A 75 -19.15 0.53 3.44
C LYS A 75 -18.26 1.61 4.06
N LEU A 76 -17.97 2.70 3.33
CA LEU A 76 -17.17 3.82 3.86
C LEU A 76 -17.79 4.44 5.12
N LYS A 77 -19.10 4.74 5.10
CA LYS A 77 -19.82 5.30 6.27
C LYS A 77 -19.76 4.37 7.47
N ARG A 78 -19.87 3.05 7.25
CA ARG A 78 -19.77 2.04 8.31
C ARG A 78 -18.38 2.06 8.95
N VAL A 79 -17.33 2.00 8.15
CA VAL A 79 -15.94 2.04 8.62
C VAL A 79 -15.66 3.33 9.37
N TYR A 80 -16.08 4.47 8.81
CA TYR A 80 -15.94 5.78 9.44
C TYR A 80 -16.63 5.85 10.81
N GLY A 81 -17.88 5.40 10.91
CA GLY A 81 -18.60 5.40 12.18
C GLY A 81 -17.95 4.51 13.26
N VAL A 82 -17.34 3.39 12.88
CA VAL A 82 -16.59 2.55 13.82
C VAL A 82 -15.28 3.23 14.24
N CYS A 83 -14.56 3.85 13.30
CA CYS A 83 -13.33 4.57 13.58
C CYS A 83 -13.57 5.72 14.58
N GLN A 84 -14.64 6.49 14.38
CA GLN A 84 -15.08 7.54 15.29
C GLN A 84 -15.36 7.01 16.70
N LYS A 85 -16.10 5.90 16.83
CA LYS A 85 -16.39 5.27 18.14
C LYS A 85 -15.14 4.77 18.86
N LYS A 86 -14.16 4.26 18.11
CA LYS A 86 -12.89 3.76 18.65
C LYS A 86 -11.83 4.86 18.83
N GLY A 87 -12.10 6.10 18.40
CA GLY A 87 -11.15 7.21 18.47
C GLY A 87 -9.93 7.05 17.55
N VAL A 88 -10.05 6.28 16.46
CA VAL A 88 -8.98 6.06 15.48
C VAL A 88 -9.25 6.85 14.21
N SER A 89 -8.19 7.37 13.59
CA SER A 89 -8.28 8.11 12.33
C SER A 89 -8.55 7.18 11.15
N LEU A 90 -9.04 7.74 10.04
CA LEU A 90 -9.31 6.99 8.81
C LEU A 90 -8.60 7.65 7.62
N SER A 91 -8.06 6.83 6.74
CA SER A 91 -7.63 7.24 5.39
C SER A 91 -8.32 6.39 4.33
N LEU A 92 -8.86 7.04 3.29
CA LEU A 92 -9.48 6.41 2.14
C LEU A 92 -8.42 6.20 1.04
N LEU A 93 -8.22 4.95 0.65
CA LEU A 93 -7.39 4.56 -0.49
C LEU A 93 -8.20 4.67 -1.79
N THR A 94 -7.62 5.35 -2.77
CA THR A 94 -8.20 5.45 -4.12
C THR A 94 -7.31 4.74 -5.14
N PRO A 95 -7.89 4.03 -6.12
CA PRO A 95 -7.10 3.36 -7.15
C PRO A 95 -6.87 4.27 -8.36
N TYR A 96 -6.05 3.81 -9.31
CA TYR A 96 -6.10 4.33 -10.67
C TYR A 96 -7.40 3.92 -11.36
N VAL A 97 -8.00 4.87 -12.07
CA VAL A 97 -9.39 4.76 -12.51
C VAL A 97 -9.58 5.26 -13.94
N THR A 98 -10.62 4.73 -14.58
CA THR A 98 -11.24 5.33 -15.78
C THR A 98 -12.28 6.38 -15.37
N ASP A 99 -12.92 7.02 -16.36
CA ASP A 99 -14.05 7.93 -16.11
C ASP A 99 -15.18 7.27 -15.31
N LYS A 100 -15.44 5.97 -15.52
CA LYS A 100 -16.42 5.21 -14.72
C LYS A 100 -16.00 5.14 -13.25
N GLY A 101 -14.73 4.88 -12.99
CA GLY A 101 -14.19 4.86 -11.63
C GLY A 101 -14.23 6.23 -10.97
N ILE A 102 -14.00 7.32 -11.72
CA ILE A 102 -14.19 8.69 -11.22
C ILE A 102 -15.64 8.93 -10.76
N GLN A 103 -16.64 8.49 -11.53
CA GLN A 103 -18.04 8.64 -11.11
C GLN A 103 -18.35 7.85 -9.83
N ARG A 104 -17.70 6.69 -9.63
CA ARG A 104 -17.83 5.90 -8.39
C ARG A 104 -17.17 6.56 -7.17
N LEU A 105 -16.10 7.33 -7.37
CA LEU A 105 -15.39 8.02 -6.29
C LEU A 105 -16.12 9.28 -5.81
N LYS A 106 -16.82 10.00 -6.71
CA LYS A 106 -17.50 11.27 -6.37
C LYS A 106 -18.43 11.19 -5.15
N PRO A 107 -19.33 10.18 -5.01
CA PRO A 107 -20.15 10.05 -3.81
C PRO A 107 -19.35 9.92 -2.52
N LEU A 108 -18.19 9.25 -2.56
CA LEU A 108 -17.29 9.12 -1.40
C LEU A 108 -16.70 10.48 -1.04
N PHE A 109 -16.18 11.22 -2.04
CA PHE A 109 -15.60 12.54 -1.82
C PHE A 109 -16.63 13.58 -1.34
N ASN A 110 -17.86 13.54 -1.87
CA ASN A 110 -18.96 14.36 -1.39
C ASN A 110 -19.23 14.13 0.10
N PHE A 111 -19.25 12.86 0.53
CA PHE A 111 -19.43 12.51 1.94
C PHE A 111 -18.26 12.99 2.80
N LEU A 112 -17.01 12.72 2.39
CA LEU A 112 -15.84 13.17 3.13
C LEU A 112 -15.84 14.69 3.29
N ARG A 113 -16.09 15.44 2.22
CA ARG A 113 -16.13 16.90 2.27
C ARG A 113 -17.22 17.43 3.21
N ALA A 114 -18.40 16.81 3.21
CA ALA A 114 -19.55 17.30 3.97
C ALA A 114 -19.53 16.86 5.44
N SER A 115 -18.96 15.70 5.76
CA SER A 115 -19.17 15.04 7.06
C SER A 115 -17.92 14.46 7.70
N ALA A 116 -16.80 14.35 6.96
CA ALA A 116 -15.57 13.76 7.47
C ALA A 116 -14.31 14.42 6.85
N PRO A 117 -14.17 15.78 6.91
CA PRO A 117 -13.10 16.50 6.22
C PRO A 117 -11.69 16.20 6.78
N GLU A 118 -11.62 15.61 7.96
CA GLU A 118 -10.38 15.16 8.61
C GLU A 118 -9.80 13.88 8.00
N VAL A 119 -10.61 13.11 7.26
CA VAL A 119 -10.19 11.86 6.61
C VAL A 119 -9.22 12.19 5.48
N GLU A 120 -8.08 11.49 5.49
CA GLU A 120 -7.11 11.60 4.41
C GLU A 120 -7.59 10.83 3.18
N VAL A 121 -7.32 11.38 1.99
CA VAL A 121 -7.50 10.67 0.73
C VAL A 121 -6.13 10.36 0.15
N VAL A 122 -5.80 9.07 0.10
CA VAL A 122 -4.59 8.56 -0.53
C VAL A 122 -4.84 8.43 -2.03
N VAL A 123 -4.07 9.17 -2.82
CA VAL A 123 -4.29 9.35 -4.26
C VAL A 123 -3.27 8.59 -5.08
N ASN A 124 -3.73 7.63 -5.89
CA ASN A 124 -2.90 6.82 -6.78
C ASN A 124 -3.09 7.13 -8.27
N ASP A 125 -3.73 8.26 -8.59
CA ASP A 125 -4.07 8.68 -9.96
C ASP A 125 -4.05 10.19 -10.13
N TRP A 126 -3.39 10.68 -11.19
CA TRP A 126 -3.30 12.12 -11.48
C TRP A 126 -4.65 12.76 -11.83
N GLY A 127 -5.55 12.01 -12.46
CA GLY A 127 -6.92 12.46 -12.76
C GLY A 127 -7.75 12.62 -11.49
N VAL A 128 -7.62 11.68 -10.55
CA VAL A 128 -8.22 11.78 -9.21
C VAL A 128 -7.65 12.98 -8.44
N LEU A 129 -6.32 13.17 -8.46
CA LEU A 129 -5.69 14.32 -7.81
C LEU A 129 -6.22 15.65 -8.35
N ARG A 130 -6.27 15.78 -9.68
CA ARG A 130 -6.81 16.97 -10.35
C ARG A 130 -8.27 17.21 -9.98
N LEU A 131 -9.10 16.17 -9.92
CA LEU A 131 -10.50 16.28 -9.50
C LEU A 131 -10.62 16.81 -8.06
N LEU A 132 -9.86 16.23 -7.13
CA LEU A 132 -9.86 16.60 -5.72
C LEU A 132 -9.44 18.06 -5.54
N LYS A 133 -8.33 18.49 -6.16
CA LYS A 133 -7.87 19.89 -6.09
C LYS A 133 -8.89 20.88 -6.64
N ARG A 134 -9.58 20.54 -7.72
CA ARG A 134 -10.54 21.45 -8.37
C ARG A 134 -11.90 21.49 -7.68
N SER A 135 -12.40 20.35 -7.23
CA SER A 135 -13.83 20.19 -6.84
C SER A 135 -14.03 19.91 -5.35
N TYR A 136 -12.97 19.54 -4.64
CA TYR A 136 -13.01 19.18 -3.23
C TYR A 136 -11.88 19.86 -2.43
N PRO A 137 -11.75 21.21 -2.51
CA PRO A 137 -10.71 21.91 -1.78
C PRO A 137 -10.86 21.69 -0.27
N GLY A 138 -9.74 21.52 0.42
CA GLY A 138 -9.68 21.30 1.86
C GLY A 138 -9.74 19.84 2.31
N LEU A 139 -9.95 18.87 1.41
CA LEU A 139 -9.65 17.47 1.74
C LEU A 139 -8.13 17.30 1.92
N ARG A 140 -7.74 16.52 2.93
CA ARG A 140 -6.33 16.19 3.19
C ARG A 140 -5.86 15.14 2.20
N LEU A 141 -4.83 15.43 1.44
CA LEU A 141 -4.35 14.57 0.35
C LEU A 141 -3.00 13.97 0.71
N VAL A 142 -2.88 12.67 0.48
CA VAL A 142 -1.63 11.91 0.57
C VAL A 142 -1.34 11.34 -0.80
N LEU A 143 -0.10 11.48 -1.29
CA LEU A 143 0.28 10.88 -2.57
C LEU A 143 0.64 9.41 -2.35
N GLY A 144 -0.17 8.51 -2.89
CA GLY A 144 -0.03 7.07 -2.68
C GLY A 144 1.15 6.45 -3.44
N ARG A 145 1.52 5.23 -3.03
CA ARG A 145 2.72 4.53 -3.55
C ARG A 145 2.72 4.27 -5.06
N LEU A 146 1.57 4.26 -5.73
CA LEU A 146 1.51 4.05 -7.19
C LEU A 146 1.97 5.27 -8.00
N MET A 147 2.03 6.43 -7.35
CA MET A 147 2.53 7.68 -7.95
C MET A 147 4.06 7.70 -7.95
N ASN A 148 4.70 6.88 -7.12
CA ASN A 148 6.15 6.69 -7.14
C ASN A 148 6.56 5.67 -8.22
N LYS A 149 7.50 6.07 -9.08
CA LYS A 149 8.02 5.27 -10.20
C LYS A 149 9.43 4.70 -9.97
N MET A 150 9.85 4.59 -8.71
CA MET A 150 11.08 3.86 -8.36
C MET A 150 11.05 2.41 -8.87
N LEU A 151 12.23 1.87 -9.13
CA LEU A 151 12.42 0.53 -9.67
C LEU A 151 12.02 -0.54 -8.65
N ARG A 152 11.11 -1.44 -9.05
CA ARG A 152 10.56 -2.55 -8.25
C ARG A 152 10.82 -3.90 -8.93
N ASP A 153 12.07 -4.16 -9.34
CA ASP A 153 12.41 -5.41 -10.02
C ASP A 153 13.06 -6.45 -9.07
N PRO A 154 12.27 -7.34 -8.48
CA PRO A 154 12.81 -8.33 -7.54
C PRO A 154 13.74 -9.37 -8.17
N ARG A 155 13.82 -9.46 -9.51
CA ARG A 155 14.65 -10.46 -10.20
C ARG A 155 16.13 -10.13 -10.14
N VAL A 156 16.45 -8.83 -10.16
CA VAL A 156 17.81 -8.33 -10.33
C VAL A 156 18.26 -7.46 -9.16
N THR A 157 17.34 -6.86 -8.41
CA THR A 157 17.72 -5.89 -7.37
C THR A 157 18.54 -6.51 -6.24
N GLY A 158 18.29 -7.76 -5.86
CA GLY A 158 19.13 -8.47 -4.88
C GLY A 158 20.57 -8.64 -5.37
N LEU A 159 20.78 -8.89 -6.66
CA LEU A 159 22.10 -8.98 -7.28
C LEU A 159 22.78 -7.61 -7.34
N TYR A 160 22.03 -6.57 -7.73
CA TYR A 160 22.57 -5.21 -7.78
C TYR A 160 23.07 -4.77 -6.41
N LYS A 161 22.27 -4.96 -5.35
CA LYS A 161 22.67 -4.56 -3.99
C LYS A 161 24.00 -5.17 -3.55
N GLN A 162 24.33 -6.37 -4.02
CA GLN A 162 25.56 -7.07 -3.66
C GLN A 162 26.76 -6.72 -4.56
N THR A 163 26.51 -6.35 -5.82
CA THR A 163 27.56 -6.30 -6.86
C THR A 163 27.73 -4.94 -7.53
N ALA A 164 26.73 -4.07 -7.46
CA ALA A 164 26.77 -2.77 -8.12
C ALA A 164 27.65 -1.78 -7.35
N PRO A 165 28.31 -0.84 -8.05
CA PRO A 165 29.03 0.24 -7.41
C PRO A 165 28.12 1.07 -6.48
N GLU A 166 28.69 1.59 -5.39
CA GLU A 166 27.95 2.38 -4.38
C GLU A 166 27.17 3.55 -5.01
N ALA A 167 27.74 4.25 -5.98
CA ALA A 167 27.08 5.34 -6.69
C ALA A 167 25.80 4.90 -7.44
N VAL A 168 25.79 3.67 -7.97
CA VAL A 168 24.61 3.10 -8.65
C VAL A 168 23.54 2.76 -7.62
N ILE A 169 23.90 2.15 -6.49
CA ILE A 169 22.96 1.85 -5.40
C ILE A 169 22.34 3.12 -4.86
N LYS A 170 23.15 4.14 -4.60
CA LYS A 170 22.68 5.45 -4.16
C LYS A 170 21.63 6.02 -5.13
N THR A 171 21.93 6.01 -6.43
CA THR A 171 21.01 6.51 -7.46
C THR A 171 19.69 5.73 -7.50
N LEU A 172 19.72 4.40 -7.32
CA LEU A 172 18.53 3.55 -7.34
C LEU A 172 17.68 3.62 -6.05
N SER A 173 18.29 4.10 -4.96
CA SER A 173 17.64 4.25 -3.66
C SER A 173 17.06 5.66 -3.45
N GLU A 174 17.47 6.65 -4.24
CA GLU A 174 16.92 8.01 -4.16
C GLU A 174 15.58 8.13 -4.92
N PRO A 175 14.50 8.58 -4.26
CA PRO A 175 13.24 8.83 -4.94
C PRO A 175 13.34 10.09 -5.81
N ALA A 176 12.80 10.04 -7.04
CA ALA A 176 12.73 11.22 -7.91
C ALA A 176 11.98 12.42 -7.28
N MET A 177 11.07 12.13 -6.33
CA MET A 177 10.34 13.13 -5.54
C MET A 177 11.26 13.92 -4.59
N GLY A 178 12.47 13.44 -4.32
CA GLY A 178 13.50 14.14 -3.56
C GLY A 178 14.10 15.35 -4.28
N GLY A 179 13.91 15.47 -5.60
CA GLY A 179 14.39 16.60 -6.37
C GLY A 179 13.66 17.91 -6.03
N PRO A 180 14.35 19.06 -5.96
CA PRO A 180 13.78 20.32 -5.49
C PRO A 180 12.59 20.81 -6.34
N LEU A 181 12.64 20.60 -7.67
CA LEU A 181 11.53 20.94 -8.57
C LEU A 181 10.30 20.08 -8.30
N TYR A 182 10.49 18.79 -8.02
CA TYR A 182 9.38 17.89 -7.70
C TYR A 182 8.76 18.29 -6.35
N GLN A 183 9.58 18.58 -5.34
CA GLN A 183 9.09 19.06 -4.04
C GLN A 183 8.34 20.39 -4.14
N GLN A 184 8.81 21.32 -4.96
CA GLN A 184 8.10 22.58 -5.23
C GLN A 184 6.73 22.31 -5.87
N PHE A 185 6.67 21.39 -6.84
CA PHE A 185 5.41 20.98 -7.46
C PHE A 185 4.45 20.36 -6.44
N LEU A 186 4.92 19.46 -5.56
CA LEU A 186 4.12 18.86 -4.49
C LEU A 186 3.57 19.89 -3.51
N ARG A 187 4.40 20.87 -3.10
CA ARG A 187 3.95 21.98 -2.25
C ARG A 187 2.87 22.82 -2.92
N GLY A 188 2.99 23.10 -4.21
CA GLY A 188 1.94 23.80 -4.98
C GLY A 188 0.63 23.03 -5.09
N LEU A 189 0.64 21.72 -4.81
CA LEU A 189 -0.53 20.86 -4.74
C LEU A 189 -1.04 20.65 -3.31
N ASP A 190 -0.45 21.30 -2.31
CA ASP A 190 -0.70 21.10 -0.87
C ASP A 190 -0.51 19.64 -0.43
N ILE A 191 0.44 18.93 -1.04
CA ILE A 191 0.82 17.57 -0.64
C ILE A 191 1.92 17.66 0.41
N THR A 192 1.64 17.10 1.60
CA THR A 192 2.57 17.06 2.74
C THR A 192 3.01 15.65 3.11
N ALA A 193 2.43 14.62 2.51
CA ALA A 193 2.72 13.23 2.81
C ALA A 193 2.78 12.37 1.55
N LEU A 194 3.72 11.43 1.55
CA LEU A 194 4.03 10.52 0.46
C LEU A 194 4.09 9.09 0.98
N GLU A 195 3.70 8.13 0.15
CA GLU A 195 3.76 6.71 0.50
C GLU A 195 4.67 5.92 -0.43
N PHE A 196 5.32 4.91 0.13
CA PHE A 196 6.34 4.11 -0.55
C PHE A 196 6.20 2.63 -0.21
N ASP A 197 6.68 1.79 -1.12
CA ASP A 197 7.02 0.41 -0.79
C ASP A 197 8.43 0.38 -0.18
N VAL A 198 8.72 -0.61 0.67
CA VAL A 198 10.09 -0.88 1.09
C VAL A 198 10.80 -1.64 -0.04
N LEU A 199 11.71 -0.96 -0.75
CA LEU A 199 12.36 -1.51 -1.92
C LEU A 199 13.55 -2.40 -1.55
N LEU A 200 13.85 -3.38 -2.41
CA LEU A 200 14.93 -4.35 -2.20
C LEU A 200 16.32 -3.69 -2.15
N GLN A 201 16.52 -2.61 -2.91
CA GLN A 201 17.75 -1.81 -2.88
C GLN A 201 17.84 -0.86 -1.67
N GLY A 202 16.76 -0.73 -0.88
CA GLY A 202 16.59 0.33 0.10
C GLY A 202 15.99 1.59 -0.52
N VAL A 203 15.61 2.54 0.32
CA VAL A 203 15.15 3.87 -0.10
C VAL A 203 15.77 4.90 0.82
N ASP A 204 16.40 5.91 0.24
CA ASP A 204 16.90 7.06 0.98
C ASP A 204 15.83 8.14 1.03
N PHE A 205 15.23 8.32 2.21
CA PHE A 205 14.17 9.30 2.44
C PHE A 205 14.70 10.68 2.89
N SER A 206 16.01 10.84 3.10
CA SER A 206 16.61 12.06 3.68
C SER A 206 16.13 13.33 2.99
N SER A 207 16.27 13.41 1.67
CA SER A 207 15.84 14.57 0.87
C SER A 207 14.36 14.94 1.07
N LEU A 208 13.48 13.95 1.30
CA LEU A 208 12.06 14.17 1.54
C LEU A 208 11.82 14.65 2.97
N THR A 209 12.39 13.97 3.96
CA THR A 209 12.21 14.32 5.38
C THR A 209 12.79 15.69 5.71
N ASP A 210 13.96 16.02 5.13
CA ASP A 210 14.62 17.32 5.31
C ASP A 210 13.79 18.47 4.72
N SER A 211 12.95 18.17 3.71
CA SER A 211 12.01 19.12 3.11
C SER A 211 10.70 19.27 3.88
N GLY A 212 10.52 18.53 4.98
CA GLY A 212 9.31 18.51 5.80
C GLY A 212 8.19 17.62 5.28
N LEU A 213 8.46 16.75 4.30
CA LEU A 213 7.47 15.78 3.81
C LEU A 213 7.39 14.57 4.73
N ALA A 214 6.16 14.18 5.10
CA ALA A 214 5.91 12.96 5.82
C ALA A 214 6.03 11.75 4.89
N VAL A 215 6.70 10.69 5.37
CA VAL A 215 6.91 9.45 4.62
C VAL A 215 6.21 8.29 5.30
N SER A 216 5.41 7.57 4.53
CA SER A 216 4.77 6.32 4.95
C SER A 216 5.30 5.15 4.15
N VAL A 217 5.48 3.98 4.77
CA VAL A 217 5.94 2.77 4.09
C VAL A 217 4.99 1.60 4.32
N TYR A 218 4.77 0.81 3.28
CA TYR A 218 3.95 -0.40 3.34
C TYR A 218 4.76 -1.62 3.77
N VAL A 219 4.19 -2.46 4.62
CA VAL A 219 4.77 -3.75 5.08
C VAL A 219 3.66 -4.80 5.26
N PRO A 220 3.93 -6.10 5.11
CA PRO A 220 5.20 -6.75 4.75
C PRO A 220 5.36 -6.97 3.25
N TYR A 221 4.57 -6.27 2.43
CA TYR A 221 4.55 -6.44 0.98
C TYR A 221 4.91 -5.15 0.26
N GLY A 222 5.58 -5.30 -0.88
CA GLY A 222 5.64 -4.29 -1.93
C GLY A 222 5.15 -4.88 -3.24
N PHE A 223 4.66 -4.04 -4.15
CA PHE A 223 4.22 -4.54 -5.46
C PHE A 223 5.37 -4.57 -6.47
N VAL A 224 5.32 -5.49 -7.43
CA VAL A 224 6.26 -5.58 -8.56
C VAL A 224 5.67 -4.80 -9.73
N ALA A 225 4.44 -5.15 -10.09
CA ALA A 225 3.71 -4.57 -11.20
C ALA A 225 2.20 -4.63 -10.95
N THR A 226 1.48 -3.69 -11.53
CA THR A 226 0.01 -3.63 -11.53
C THR A 226 -0.46 -3.11 -12.88
N GLY A 227 -1.65 -3.53 -13.33
CA GLY A 227 -2.23 -3.09 -14.60
C GLY A 227 -3.76 -3.17 -14.61
N ARG A 228 -4.41 -2.66 -15.66
CA ARG A 228 -5.89 -2.70 -15.74
C ARG A 228 -6.45 -4.07 -16.15
N VAL A 229 -5.70 -4.81 -16.97
CA VAL A 229 -6.12 -6.12 -17.43
C VAL A 229 -5.93 -7.14 -16.30
N CYS A 230 -7.03 -7.74 -15.87
CA CYS A 230 -7.04 -8.68 -14.75
C CYS A 230 -7.15 -10.12 -15.26
N MET A 231 -6.10 -10.90 -15.10
CA MET A 231 -6.13 -12.34 -15.42
C MET A 231 -7.18 -13.05 -14.56
N ILE A 232 -7.20 -12.77 -13.25
CA ILE A 232 -8.12 -13.39 -12.29
C ILE A 232 -9.57 -13.02 -12.61
N GLY A 233 -9.84 -11.73 -12.81
CA GLY A 233 -11.19 -11.24 -13.11
C GLY A 233 -11.71 -11.63 -14.50
N SER A 234 -10.86 -12.12 -15.39
CA SER A 234 -11.23 -12.57 -16.74
C SER A 234 -11.18 -14.09 -16.92
N MET A 235 -10.95 -14.86 -15.85
CA MET A 235 -10.81 -16.32 -15.95
C MET A 235 -12.01 -16.98 -16.63
N HIS A 236 -13.21 -16.52 -16.28
CA HIS A 236 -14.50 -17.02 -16.79
C HIS A 236 -14.83 -16.53 -18.22
N LEU A 237 -14.09 -15.57 -18.76
CA LEU A 237 -14.36 -14.98 -20.08
C LEU A 237 -13.75 -15.81 -21.23
N PRO A 238 -14.32 -15.78 -22.44
CA PRO A 238 -13.72 -16.40 -23.61
C PRO A 238 -12.39 -15.71 -23.99
N LYS A 239 -11.44 -16.46 -24.58
CA LYS A 239 -10.07 -15.99 -24.88
C LYS A 239 -9.99 -14.58 -25.50
N PRO A 240 -10.80 -14.20 -26.51
CA PRO A 240 -10.73 -12.86 -27.12
C PRO A 240 -11.08 -11.71 -26.17
N LYS A 241 -11.75 -11.99 -25.04
CA LYS A 241 -12.20 -11.00 -24.06
C LYS A 241 -11.30 -10.91 -22.82
N LYS A 242 -10.29 -11.77 -22.69
CA LYS A 242 -9.42 -11.82 -21.50
C LYS A 242 -8.47 -10.63 -21.36
N PHE A 243 -8.23 -9.88 -22.44
CA PHE A 243 -7.34 -8.73 -22.48
C PHE A 243 -8.06 -7.39 -22.55
N ASP A 244 -9.37 -7.38 -22.32
CA ASP A 244 -10.16 -6.16 -22.26
C ASP A 244 -9.93 -5.44 -20.92
N VAL A 245 -9.91 -4.11 -20.95
CA VAL A 245 -9.71 -3.25 -19.77
C VAL A 245 -11.01 -2.94 -19.04
N ASP A 246 -12.16 -3.20 -19.68
CA ASP A 246 -13.50 -2.88 -19.18
C ASP A 246 -14.35 -4.15 -19.02
N ILE A 247 -13.72 -5.20 -18.49
CA ILE A 247 -14.42 -6.45 -18.19
C ILE A 247 -15.38 -6.26 -17.02
N GLN A 248 -16.50 -6.99 -17.07
CA GLN A 248 -17.26 -7.30 -15.87
C GLN A 248 -16.60 -8.50 -15.18
N CYS A 249 -16.17 -8.33 -13.94
CA CYS A 249 -15.64 -9.41 -13.12
C CYS A 249 -16.53 -9.67 -11.90
N SER A 250 -16.46 -10.89 -11.37
CA SER A 250 -17.24 -11.30 -10.19
C SER A 250 -16.45 -11.13 -8.89
N LEU A 251 -15.34 -10.37 -8.95
CA LEU A 251 -14.43 -10.13 -7.83
C LEU A 251 -13.79 -11.41 -7.28
N GLU A 252 -13.47 -12.36 -8.16
CA GLU A 252 -12.85 -13.64 -7.82
C GLU A 252 -11.52 -13.47 -7.05
N CYS A 253 -10.85 -12.33 -7.23
CA CYS A 253 -9.64 -11.96 -6.48
C CYS A 253 -9.87 -11.71 -4.99
N GLN A 254 -11.12 -11.59 -4.53
CA GLN A 254 -11.44 -11.51 -3.10
C GLN A 254 -11.21 -12.86 -2.41
N GLU A 255 -11.50 -13.96 -3.11
CA GLU A 255 -11.39 -15.34 -2.64
C GLU A 255 -10.03 -15.97 -2.96
N TYR A 256 -9.49 -15.68 -4.15
CA TYR A 256 -8.27 -16.34 -4.62
C TYR A 256 -7.05 -15.42 -4.55
N THR A 257 -5.92 -16.02 -4.13
CA THR A 257 -4.56 -15.46 -4.23
C THR A 257 -3.72 -16.48 -5.00
N THR A 258 -2.95 -16.04 -5.97
CA THR A 258 -2.10 -16.92 -6.78
C THR A 258 -0.64 -16.76 -6.36
N GLU A 259 0.09 -17.87 -6.27
CA GLU A 259 1.54 -17.85 -6.10
C GLU A 259 2.22 -18.02 -7.47
N LEU A 260 3.14 -17.12 -7.81
CA LEU A 260 3.96 -17.20 -9.00
C LEU A 260 5.37 -17.60 -8.59
N ARG A 261 5.82 -18.76 -9.08
CA ARG A 261 7.20 -19.24 -8.87
C ARG A 261 8.02 -19.04 -10.11
N TYR A 262 9.15 -18.35 -9.94
CA TYR A 262 10.10 -18.10 -11.01
C TYR A 262 11.47 -18.62 -10.60
N VAL A 263 11.95 -19.61 -11.36
CA VAL A 263 13.33 -20.07 -11.25
C VAL A 263 14.16 -19.24 -12.22
N SER A 264 14.93 -18.30 -11.69
CA SER A 264 15.79 -17.45 -12.51
C SER A 264 16.90 -18.27 -13.16
N PRO A 265 17.06 -18.20 -14.49
CA PRO A 265 18.18 -18.85 -15.17
C PRO A 265 19.52 -18.19 -14.84
N VAL A 266 19.50 -16.96 -14.29
CA VAL A 266 20.71 -16.18 -13.99
C VAL A 266 21.10 -16.25 -12.52
N SER A 267 20.14 -16.16 -11.59
CA SER A 267 20.46 -16.10 -10.15
C SER A 267 20.35 -17.45 -9.44
N LYS A 268 19.78 -18.50 -10.04
CA LYS A 268 19.45 -19.80 -9.40
C LYS A 268 18.64 -19.68 -8.09
N VAL A 269 18.13 -18.49 -7.76
CA VAL A 269 17.28 -18.25 -6.60
C VAL A 269 15.84 -18.53 -7.02
N ASP A 270 15.15 -19.41 -6.29
CA ASP A 270 13.70 -19.57 -6.41
C ASP A 270 13.02 -18.31 -5.89
N GLN A 271 12.35 -17.59 -6.79
CA GLN A 271 11.65 -16.36 -6.46
C GLN A 271 10.16 -16.63 -6.41
N LYS A 272 9.55 -16.24 -5.30
CA LYS A 272 8.12 -16.38 -5.06
C LYS A 272 7.48 -15.00 -5.05
N TYR A 273 6.40 -14.88 -5.80
CA TYR A 273 5.55 -13.69 -5.82
C TYR A 273 4.12 -14.08 -5.53
N LEU A 274 3.38 -13.14 -4.96
CA LEU A 274 1.96 -13.30 -4.70
C LEU A 274 1.21 -12.41 -5.67
N GLN A 275 0.20 -12.93 -6.34
CA GLN A 275 -0.67 -12.16 -7.20
C GLN A 275 -2.07 -12.10 -6.59
N LYS A 276 -2.60 -10.89 -6.45
CA LYS A 276 -4.01 -10.66 -6.13
C LYS A 276 -4.59 -9.68 -7.14
N GLY A 277 -5.67 -10.12 -7.78
CA GLY A 277 -6.29 -9.36 -8.87
C GLY A 277 -5.29 -9.02 -9.97
N THR A 278 -5.08 -7.72 -10.19
CA THR A 278 -4.20 -7.19 -11.23
C THR A 278 -2.77 -6.95 -10.78
N THR A 279 -2.47 -7.16 -9.50
CA THR A 279 -1.20 -6.76 -8.90
C THR A 279 -0.39 -7.97 -8.47
N VAL A 280 0.90 -7.94 -8.80
CA VAL A 280 1.90 -8.90 -8.34
C VAL A 280 2.71 -8.24 -7.23
N PHE A 281 2.97 -8.98 -6.15
CA PHE A 281 3.63 -8.53 -4.94
C PHE A 281 4.87 -9.39 -4.66
N TYR A 282 5.91 -8.73 -4.14
CA TYR A 282 7.02 -9.36 -3.47
C TYR A 282 6.83 -9.23 -1.96
N THR A 283 7.50 -10.10 -1.21
CA THR A 283 7.46 -10.13 0.25
C THR A 283 8.76 -9.61 0.83
N HIS A 284 8.69 -8.87 1.92
CA HIS A 284 9.89 -8.37 2.60
C HIS A 284 10.63 -9.50 3.31
N SER A 285 11.96 -9.46 3.25
CA SER A 285 12.80 -10.32 4.07
C SER A 285 12.80 -9.86 5.53
N SER A 286 13.32 -10.71 6.41
CA SER A 286 13.56 -10.35 7.82
C SER A 286 14.36 -9.05 7.93
N ASP A 287 15.46 -8.93 7.19
CA ASP A 287 16.38 -7.78 7.26
C ASP A 287 15.71 -6.48 6.77
N MET A 288 14.90 -6.57 5.71
CA MET A 288 14.14 -5.42 5.20
C MET A 288 13.18 -4.89 6.27
N LEU A 289 12.44 -5.80 6.92
CA LEU A 289 11.51 -5.44 7.98
C LEU A 289 12.23 -4.86 9.20
N SER A 290 13.32 -5.50 9.66
CA SER A 290 14.11 -4.99 10.79
C SER A 290 14.64 -3.59 10.52
N SER A 291 15.29 -3.37 9.36
CA SER A 291 15.83 -2.06 8.98
C SER A 291 14.74 -1.00 8.88
N THR A 292 13.60 -1.33 8.27
CA THR A 292 12.47 -0.39 8.12
C THR A 292 11.89 0.01 9.47
N LEU A 293 11.69 -0.95 10.36
CA LEU A 293 11.16 -0.69 11.70
C LEU A 293 12.14 0.12 12.55
N GLU A 294 13.45 -0.12 12.40
CA GLU A 294 14.49 0.69 13.03
C GLU A 294 14.49 2.14 12.52
N ASP A 295 14.44 2.35 11.20
CA ASP A 295 14.35 3.69 10.61
C ASP A 295 13.09 4.44 11.05
N ALA A 296 11.97 3.73 11.16
CA ALA A 296 10.73 4.30 11.68
C ALA A 296 10.83 4.65 13.17
N PHE A 297 11.50 3.82 13.96
CA PHE A 297 11.77 4.09 15.38
C PHE A 297 12.74 5.26 15.59
N GLN A 298 13.70 5.46 14.67
CA GLN A 298 14.60 6.61 14.64
C GLN A 298 13.95 7.89 14.09
N GLY A 299 12.68 7.85 13.69
CA GLY A 299 11.92 9.00 13.21
C GLY A 299 12.14 9.36 11.73
N LYS A 300 12.86 8.54 10.96
CA LYS A 300 13.04 8.75 9.52
C LYS A 300 11.77 8.41 8.72
N ILE A 301 10.95 7.51 9.25
CA ILE A 301 9.67 7.11 8.66
C ILE A 301 8.55 7.55 9.61
N HIS A 302 7.59 8.30 9.06
CA HIS A 302 6.50 8.86 9.86
C HIS A 302 5.45 7.80 10.17
N ARG A 303 5.15 6.93 9.21
CA ARG A 303 4.07 5.93 9.30
C ARG A 303 4.49 4.58 8.74
N VAL A 304 4.21 3.51 9.49
CA VAL A 304 4.30 2.13 9.00
C VAL A 304 2.88 1.64 8.73
N VAL A 305 2.58 1.38 7.46
CA VAL A 305 1.30 0.85 6.98
C VAL A 305 1.40 -0.67 6.95
N TYR A 306 0.88 -1.31 7.98
CA TYR A 306 0.75 -2.75 8.05
C TYR A 306 -0.43 -3.22 7.20
N GLN A 307 -0.12 -4.06 6.24
CA GLN A 307 -1.03 -4.69 5.31
C GLN A 307 -1.13 -6.18 5.67
N PRO A 308 -2.06 -6.59 6.56
CA PRO A 308 -2.22 -7.99 6.93
C PRO A 308 -2.67 -8.85 5.75
N GLU A 309 -3.50 -8.28 4.87
CA GLU A 309 -4.09 -8.93 3.71
C GLU A 309 -3.62 -8.31 2.41
N LEU A 310 -3.47 -9.12 1.34
CA LEU A 310 -3.24 -8.57 0.01
C LEU A 310 -4.49 -7.86 -0.54
N MET A 311 -4.25 -6.84 -1.37
CA MET A 311 -5.28 -5.97 -1.96
C MET A 311 -5.51 -6.22 -3.45
#